data_AF-A0A6V8PVE6-F1
#
_entry.id   AF-A0A6V8PVE6-F1
#
_cell.length_a   1.000
_cell.length_b   1.000
_cell.length_c   1.000
_cell.angle_alpha   90.00
_cell.angle_beta   90.00
_cell.angle_gamma   90.00
#
_symmetry.space_group_name_H-M   'P 1'
#
loop_
_entity.id
_entity.type
_entity.pdbx_description
1 polymer ?
#
loop_
_entity_poly.entity_id
_entity_poly.type
_entity_poly.pdbx_seq_one_letter_code
_entity_poly.pdbx_strand_id
1 'polypeptide(L)' 'MIDATYLGVLRKIYTRLNNSNVNWVVTGSLSFALQGVPVEPNDIDIQTDEAGAYEIERLFSKFVIRKVTFSSAERV' A
#
# COMPACT_ATOMS: atom_id res chain seq x y z
N MET A 1 0.16 18.26 7.01
CA MET A 1 -0.59 18.21 5.72
C MET A 1 0.05 17.12 4.89
N ILE A 2 -0.71 16.21 4.29
CA ILE A 2 -0.11 15.11 3.50
C ILE A 2 0.53 15.70 2.24
N ASP A 3 1.79 15.36 1.97
CA ASP A 3 2.50 15.80 0.76
C ASP A 3 1.74 15.34 -0.50
N ALA A 4 1.61 16.23 -1.48
CA ALA A 4 0.89 15.97 -2.74
C ALA A 4 1.48 14.78 -3.51
N THR A 5 2.76 14.48 -3.33
CA THR A 5 3.45 13.31 -3.90
C THR A 5 2.81 12.01 -3.41
N TYR A 6 2.57 11.88 -2.10
CA TYR A 6 1.91 10.69 -1.54
C TYR A 6 0.48 10.55 -2.06
N LEU A 7 -0.27 11.66 -2.15
CA LEU A 7 -1.62 11.65 -2.72
C LEU A 7 -1.62 11.24 -4.20
N GLY A 8 -0.63 11.71 -4.97
CA GLY A 8 -0.45 11.34 -6.37
C GLY A 8 -0.14 9.86 -6.56
N VAL A 9 0.69 9.28 -5.69
CA VAL A 9 1.00 7.84 -5.71
C VAL A 9 -0.20 7.02 -5.23
N LEU A 10 -0.87 7.42 -4.15
CA LEU A 10 -2.09 6.77 -3.66
C LEU A 10 -3.18 6.71 -4.73
N ARG A 11 -3.35 7.79 -5.52
CA ARG A 11 -4.27 7.80 -6.67
C ARG A 11 -3.89 6.76 -7.73
N LYS A 12 -2.60 6.58 -8.03
CA LYS A 12 -2.12 5.54 -8.98
C LYS A 12 -2.38 4.13 -8.44
N ILE A 13 -2.18 3.93 -7.14
CA ILE A 13 -2.48 2.66 -6.45
C ILE A 13 -3.98 2.36 -6.57
N TYR A 14 -4.81 3.31 -6.13
CA TYR A 14 -6.27 3.19 -6.19
C TYR A 14 -6.78 2.92 -7.61
N THR A 15 -6.30 3.65 -8.62
CA THR A 15 -6.76 3.47 -10.02
C THR A 15 -6.55 2.06 -10.55
N ARG A 16 -5.48 1.37 -10.12
CA ARG A 16 -5.21 -0.02 -10.53
C ARG A 16 -5.93 -1.04 -9.66
N LEU A 17 -6.01 -0.82 -8.35
CA LEU A 17 -6.62 -1.78 -7.43
C LEU A 17 -8.14 -1.71 -7.37
N ASN A 18 -8.75 -0.54 -7.59
CA ASN A 18 -10.21 -0.36 -7.53
C ASN A 18 -10.98 -1.13 -8.61
N ASN A 19 -10.31 -1.50 -9.70
CA ASN A 19 -10.87 -2.34 -10.77
C ASN A 19 -10.51 -3.82 -10.61
N SER A 20 -9.96 -4.21 -9.46
CA SER A 20 -9.57 -5.58 -9.13
C SER A 20 -10.41 -6.11 -7.96
N ASN A 21 -10.37 -7.43 -7.75
CA ASN A 21 -10.99 -8.08 -6.58
C ASN A 21 -10.03 -8.19 -5.39
N VAL A 22 -8.95 -7.42 -5.37
CA VAL A 22 -7.98 -7.43 -4.27
C VAL A 22 -8.63 -6.82 -3.03
N ASN A 23 -8.58 -7.52 -1.91
CA ASN A 23 -8.92 -6.97 -0.60
C ASN A 23 -7.71 -6.23 -0.03
N TRP A 24 -7.76 -4.89 0.06
CA TRP A 24 -6.62 -4.09 0.51
C TRP A 24 -7.05 -2.88 1.33
N VAL A 25 -6.15 -2.44 2.20
CA VAL A 25 -6.28 -1.20 2.97
C VAL A 25 -4.95 -0.45 3.02
N VAL A 26 -5.01 0.86 3.18
CA VAL A 26 -3.85 1.67 3.55
C VAL A 26 -3.63 1.53 5.06
N THR A 27 -2.40 1.20 5.46
CA THR A 27 -2.00 1.09 6.87
C THR A 27 -0.86 2.07 7.18
N GLY A 28 -0.29 1.96 8.38
CA GLY A 28 0.85 2.75 8.80
C GLY A 28 0.59 4.25 8.87
N SER A 29 1.66 5.03 8.69
CA SER A 29 1.67 6.48 8.89
C SER A 29 0.69 7.23 7.97
N LEU A 30 0.58 6.82 6.70
CA LEU A 30 -0.36 7.42 5.76
C LEU A 30 -1.82 7.20 6.17
N SER A 31 -2.17 6.01 6.68
CA SER A 31 -3.53 5.72 7.13
C SER A 31 -3.98 6.63 8.27
N PHE A 32 -3.08 6.88 9.23
CA PHE A 32 -3.33 7.82 10.33
C PHE A 32 -3.51 9.25 9.81
N ALA A 33 -2.63 9.70 8.92
CA ALA A 33 -2.71 11.05 8.35
C ALA A 33 -4.00 11.26 7.55
N LEU A 34 -4.45 10.26 6.78
CA LEU A 34 -5.72 10.30 6.04
C LEU A 34 -6.94 10.42 6.96
N GLN A 35 -6.84 9.93 8.19
CA GLN A 35 -7.88 10.02 9.22
C GLN A 35 -7.77 11.28 10.10
N GLY A 36 -6.86 12.20 9.78
CA GLY A 36 -6.70 13.48 10.48
C GLY A 36 -5.76 13.46 11.68
N VAL A 37 -5.04 12.34 11.92
CA VAL A 37 -3.99 12.30 12.95
C VAL A 37 -2.80 13.14 12.45
N PRO A 38 -2.23 14.04 13.28
CA PRO A 38 -1.15 14.94 12.86
C PRO A 38 0.22 14.23 12.85
N VAL A 39 0.38 13.25 11.94
CA VAL A 39 1.62 12.54 11.66
C VAL A 39 2.03 12.77 10.22
N GLU A 40 3.33 12.88 9.96
CA GLU A 40 3.89 12.97 8.61
C GLU A 40 4.17 11.57 8.05
N PRO A 41 3.58 11.20 6.89
CA PRO A 41 3.89 9.93 6.25
C PRO A 41 5.31 9.90 5.67
N ASN A 42 5.99 8.77 5.84
CA ASN A 42 7.33 8.52 5.27
C ASN A 42 7.29 7.60 4.04
N ASP A 43 6.21 6.84 3.90
CA ASP A 43 5.98 5.79 2.92
C ASP A 43 4.47 5.52 2.77
N ILE A 44 4.14 4.52 1.95
CA ILE A 44 2.77 4.04 1.75
C ILE A 44 2.74 2.55 2.04
N ASP A 45 2.16 2.20 3.18
CA ASP A 45 1.94 0.81 3.54
C ASP A 45 0.58 0.33 3.04
N ILE A 46 0.58 -0.78 2.29
CA ILE A 46 -0.62 -1.48 1.85
C ILE A 46 -0.67 -2.83 2.54
N GLN A 47 -1.75 -3.07 3.27
CA GLN A 47 -2.04 -4.36 3.86
C GLN A 47 -3.14 -5.06 3.08
N THR A 48 -3.00 -6.36 2.91
CA THR A 48 -3.89 -7.21 2.10
C THR A 48 -3.85 -8.64 2.65
N ASP A 49 -4.62 -9.54 2.06
CA ASP A 49 -4.51 -10.98 2.31
C ASP A 49 -3.41 -11.63 1.45
N GLU A 50 -3.17 -12.92 1.64
CA GLU A 50 -2.11 -13.64 0.93
C GLU A 50 -2.28 -13.56 -0.59
N ALA A 51 -3.48 -13.86 -1.10
CA ALA A 51 -3.76 -13.82 -2.53
C ALA A 51 -3.62 -12.41 -3.11
N GLY A 52 -4.08 -11.40 -2.36
CA GLY A 52 -3.98 -10.01 -2.72
C GLY A 52 -2.53 -9.52 -2.82
N ALA A 53 -1.62 -10.01 -1.98
CA ALA A 53 -0.20 -9.64 -2.06
C ALA A 53 0.42 -10.02 -3.41
N TYR A 54 0.20 -11.25 -3.87
CA TYR A 54 0.69 -11.71 -5.17
C TYR A 54 -0.04 -11.03 -6.35
N GLU A 55 -1.33 -10.72 -6.21
CA GLU A 55 -2.06 -10.01 -7.26
C GLU A 55 -1.62 -8.54 -7.39
N ILE A 56 -1.31 -7.87 -6.27
CA ILE A 56 -0.69 -6.54 -6.26
C ILE A 56 0.68 -6.61 -6.96
N GLU A 57 1.53 -7.59 -6.64
CA GLU A 57 2.81 -7.79 -7.33
C GLU A 57 2.61 -7.88 -8.85
N ARG A 58 1.64 -8.69 -9.30
CA ARG A 58 1.32 -8.87 -10.72
C ARG A 58 0.87 -7.57 -11.38
N LEU A 59 -0.09 -6.86 -10.78
CA LEU A 59 -0.65 -5.60 -11.29
C LEU A 59 0.37 -4.44 -11.31
N PHE A 60 1.37 -4.51 -10.44
CA PHE A 60 2.43 -3.52 -10.32
C PHE A 60 3.80 -4.04 -10.76
N SER A 61 3.86 -5.13 -11.53
CA SER A 61 5.10 -5.84 -11.92
C SER A 61 6.23 -4.95 -12.44
N LYS A 62 5.91 -3.88 -13.17
CA LYS A 62 6.89 -2.89 -13.66
C LYS A 62 7.57 -2.03 -12.57
N PHE A 63 7.00 -2.01 -11.37
CA PHE A 63 7.47 -1.23 -10.22
C PHE A 63 7.98 -2.12 -9.08
N VAL A 64 7.96 -3.44 -9.25
CA VAL A 64 8.42 -4.39 -8.24
C VAL A 64 9.95 -4.35 -8.16
N ILE A 65 10.48 -3.94 -7.02
CA ILE A 65 11.92 -3.96 -6.72
C ILE A 65 12.32 -5.26 -6.01
N ARG A 66 11.45 -5.76 -5.13
CA ARG A 66 11.61 -7.02 -4.40
C ARG A 66 10.33 -7.85 -4.55
N LYS A 67 10.48 -9.11 -4.95
CA LYS A 67 9.34 -10.00 -5.13
C LYS A 67 8.64 -10.32 -3.81
N VAL A 68 7.34 -10.54 -3.88
CA VAL A 68 6.55 -11.04 -2.75
C VAL A 68 7.01 -12.45 -2.44
N THR A 69 7.43 -12.66 -1.20
CA THR A 69 7.84 -13.96 -0.66
C THR A 69 7.30 -14.06 0.74
N PHE A 70 6.86 -15.25 1.14
CA PHE A 70 6.56 -15.51 2.54
C PHE A 70 7.76 -15.11 3.41
N SER A 71 7.49 -14.32 4.44
CA SER A 71 8.48 -13.88 5.40
C SER A 71 7.83 -13.86 6.77
N SER A 72 8.48 -14.49 7.74
CA SER A 72 8.09 -14.43 9.14
C SER A 72 9.13 -13.64 9.91
N ALA A 73 8.71 -12.60 10.62
CA ALA A 73 9.47 -12.00 11.69
C ALA A 73 8.83 -12.39 13.03
N GLU A 74 9.63 -12.71 14.05
CA GLU A 74 9.11 -12.88 15.41
C GLU A 74 8.67 -11.50 15.94
N ARG A 75 7.34 -11.29 15.92
CA ARG A 75 6.58 -10.12 16.38
C ARG A 75 6.73 -8.83 15.54
N VAL A 76 5.58 -8.23 15.26
CA VAL A 76 5.39 -6.83 14.85
C VAL A 76 5.09 -6.02 16.11
#